data_AF-A0AAU3K0J3-F1
#
_entry.id   AF-A0AAU3K0J3-F1
#
_cell.length_a   1.000
_cell.length_b   1.000
_cell.length_c   1.000
_cell.angle_alpha   90.00
_cell.angle_beta   90.00
_cell.angle_gamma   90.00
#
_symmetry.space_group_name_H-M   'P 1'
#
loop_
_entity.id
_entity.type
_entity.pdbx_description
1 polymer ?
#
loop_
_entity_poly.entity_id
_entity_poly.type
_entity_poly.pdbx_seq_one_letter_code
_entity_poly.pdbx_strand_id
1 'polypeptide(L)'
;MKVRQKITDLPQLHSAADVAQALGCSEWWVKEQARRGRIPFTKPGGSYRFTVEHFVEIMRIFESRPTEARVATARATPAPRRQVVAIATVSATPLKARTPRRAQQHQSQSAA
;
A
#
# COMPACT_ATOMS: atom_id res chain seq x y z
N MET A 1 -3.78 -38.90 -5.42
CA MET A 1 -3.26 -39.28 -4.09
C MET A 1 -2.83 -38.00 -3.36
N LYS A 2 -3.50 -37.64 -2.26
CA LYS A 2 -3.17 -36.42 -1.49
C LYS A 2 -2.28 -36.85 -0.33
N VAL A 3 -1.00 -36.48 -0.38
CA VAL A 3 -0.06 -36.73 0.72
C VAL A 3 -0.57 -35.96 1.93
N ARG A 4 -1.06 -36.70 2.94
CA ARG A 4 -1.38 -36.12 4.25
C ARG A 4 -0.05 -35.73 4.90
N GLN A 5 0.31 -34.46 4.80
CA GLN A 5 1.41 -33.86 5.53
C GLN A 5 1.18 -34.13 7.03
N LYS A 6 2.13 -34.78 7.71
CA LYS A 6 2.07 -35.01 9.16
C LYS A 6 2.23 -33.66 9.86
N ILE A 7 1.34 -33.37 10.81
CA ILE A 7 1.30 -32.10 11.59
C ILE A 7 2.54 -31.94 12.51
N THR A 8 3.45 -32.91 12.52
CA THR A 8 4.66 -32.91 13.35
C THR A 8 5.83 -32.14 12.74
N ASP A 9 5.78 -31.76 11.46
CA ASP A 9 6.84 -31.00 10.79
C ASP A 9 6.52 -29.50 10.79
N LEU A 10 7.46 -28.68 11.26
CA LEU A 10 7.35 -27.22 11.23
C LEU A 10 7.16 -26.73 9.79
N PRO A 11 6.34 -25.69 9.55
CA PRO A 11 6.09 -25.19 8.21
C PRO A 11 7.38 -24.64 7.58
N GLN A 12 7.64 -25.01 6.33
CA GLN A 12 8.77 -24.50 5.57
C GLN A 12 8.57 -23.02 5.24
N LEU A 13 9.59 -22.21 5.54
CA LEU A 13 9.61 -20.77 5.27
C LEU A 13 10.46 -20.46 4.04
N HIS A 14 9.87 -19.75 3.10
CA HIS A 14 10.49 -19.25 1.87
C HIS A 14 10.86 -17.78 1.99
N SER A 15 11.92 -17.37 1.28
CA SER A 15 12.33 -15.98 1.19
C SER A 15 11.47 -15.19 0.20
N ALA A 16 11.57 -13.86 0.23
CA ALA A 16 10.92 -13.02 -0.78
C ALA A 16 11.44 -13.29 -2.21
N ALA A 17 12.72 -13.68 -2.34
CA ALA A 17 13.33 -14.01 -3.63
C ALA A 17 12.73 -15.30 -4.21
N ASP A 18 12.53 -16.33 -3.39
CA ASP A 18 11.91 -17.59 -3.83
C ASP A 18 10.48 -17.37 -4.32
N VAL A 19 9.70 -16.57 -3.59
CA VAL A 19 8.33 -16.20 -3.98
C VAL A 19 8.33 -15.39 -5.27
N ALA A 20 9.24 -14.43 -5.41
CA ALA A 20 9.35 -13.61 -6.60
C ALA A 20 9.69 -14.45 -7.84
N GLN A 21 10.63 -15.41 -7.70
CA GLN A 21 10.96 -16.36 -8.75
C GLN A 21 9.77 -17.23 -9.14
N ALA A 22 9.00 -17.73 -8.15
CA ALA A 22 7.82 -18.53 -8.40
C ALA A 22 6.67 -17.76 -9.08
N LEU A 23 6.52 -16.46 -8.78
CA LEU A 23 5.52 -15.59 -9.41
C LEU A 23 5.98 -14.98 -10.75
N GLY A 24 7.28 -15.03 -11.05
CA GLY A 24 7.86 -14.35 -12.22
C GLY A 24 7.91 -12.82 -12.08
N CYS A 25 8.05 -12.31 -10.85
CA CYS A 25 8.12 -10.87 -10.57
C CYS A 25 9.43 -10.50 -9.85
N SER A 26 9.64 -9.20 -9.57
CA SER A 26 10.83 -8.75 -8.84
C SER A 26 10.70 -8.97 -7.33
N GLU A 27 11.83 -9.24 -6.66
CA GLU A 27 11.88 -9.39 -5.20
C GLU A 27 11.42 -8.10 -4.48
N TRP A 28 11.78 -6.94 -5.03
CA TRP A 28 11.35 -5.64 -4.49
C TRP A 28 9.82 -5.53 -4.47
N TRP A 29 9.13 -5.98 -5.53
CA TRP A 29 7.67 -5.96 -5.57
C TRP A 29 7.07 -6.78 -4.42
N VAL A 30 7.56 -8.00 -4.19
CA VAL A 30 7.08 -8.87 -3.09
C VAL A 30 7.29 -8.19 -1.73
N LYS A 31 8.49 -7.64 -1.49
CA LYS A 31 8.80 -6.89 -0.27
C LYS A 31 7.91 -5.65 -0.13
N GLU A 32 7.63 -4.95 -1.21
CA GLU A 32 6.77 -3.77 -1.23
C GLU A 32 5.30 -4.14 -0.94
N GLN A 33 4.77 -5.21 -1.53
CA GLN A 33 3.42 -5.70 -1.22
C GLN A 33 3.29 -6.06 0.27
N ALA A 34 4.27 -6.78 0.82
CA ALA A 34 4.29 -7.12 2.25
C ALA A 34 4.40 -5.88 3.14
N ARG A 35 5.28 -4.93 2.78
CA ARG A 35 5.44 -3.66 3.51
C ARG A 35 4.16 -2.83 3.53
N ARG A 36 3.34 -2.92 2.48
CA ARG A 36 2.05 -2.24 2.37
C ARG A 36 0.89 -3.05 2.94
N GLY A 37 1.14 -4.25 3.48
CA GLY A 37 0.12 -5.12 4.07
C GLY A 37 -0.88 -5.67 3.04
N ARG A 38 -0.49 -5.79 1.77
CA ARG A 38 -1.39 -6.26 0.69
C ARG A 38 -1.35 -7.77 0.46
N ILE A 39 -0.32 -8.44 0.98
CA ILE A 39 -0.15 -9.89 0.89
C ILE A 39 0.14 -10.48 2.27
N PRO A 40 -0.21 -11.74 2.52
CA PRO A 40 0.14 -12.43 3.75
C PRO A 40 1.65 -12.67 3.86
N PHE A 41 2.20 -12.51 5.05
CA PHE A 41 3.62 -12.76 5.35
C PHE A 41 3.82 -13.06 6.85
N THR A 42 4.95 -13.68 7.18
CA THR A 42 5.51 -13.74 8.55
C THR A 42 6.81 -12.93 8.57
N LYS A 43 7.13 -12.29 9.69
CA LYS A 43 8.37 -11.49 9.83
C LYS A 43 9.24 -11.89 11.03
N PRO A 44 9.67 -13.17 11.15
CA PRO A 44 10.60 -13.56 12.20
C PRO A 44 11.97 -12.94 11.95
N GLY A 45 12.61 -12.39 12.98
CA GLY A 45 13.94 -11.79 12.87
C GLY A 45 14.02 -10.61 11.89
N GLY A 46 12.91 -9.89 11.67
CA GLY A 46 12.88 -8.68 10.83
C GLY A 46 12.84 -8.91 9.32
N SER A 47 12.90 -10.17 8.86
CA SER A 47 12.89 -10.52 7.44
C SER A 47 11.54 -11.08 7.00
N TYR A 48 11.04 -10.68 5.83
CA TYR A 48 9.81 -11.25 5.27
C TYR A 48 10.01 -12.72 4.88
N ARG A 49 9.11 -13.57 5.36
CA ARG A 49 9.04 -15.01 5.10
C ARG A 49 7.63 -15.41 4.71
N PHE A 50 7.56 -16.45 3.88
CA PHE A 50 6.31 -16.92 3.30
C PHE A 50 6.19 -18.43 3.46
N THR A 51 4.99 -18.91 3.76
CA THR A 51 4.68 -20.34 3.69
C THR A 51 4.04 -20.65 2.33
N VAL A 52 3.84 -21.93 2.05
CA VAL A 52 3.10 -22.36 0.86
C VAL A 52 1.66 -21.83 0.90
N GLU A 53 1.02 -21.76 2.08
CA GLU A 53 -0.33 -21.20 2.22
C GLU A 53 -0.36 -19.72 1.85
N HIS A 54 0.62 -18.94 2.30
CA HIS A 54 0.74 -17.53 1.91
C HIS A 54 0.85 -17.38 0.40
N PHE A 55 1.65 -18.23 -0.26
CA PHE A 55 1.78 -18.19 -1.73
C PHE A 55 0.44 -18.46 -2.43
N VAL A 56 -0.30 -19.48 -2.01
CA VAL A 56 -1.63 -19.80 -2.57
C VAL A 56 -2.59 -18.64 -2.35
N GLU A 57 -2.55 -17.98 -1.20
CA GLU A 57 -3.40 -16.83 -0.91
C GLU A 57 -3.00 -15.59 -1.74
N ILE A 58 -1.71 -15.35 -1.95
CA ILE A 58 -1.22 -14.32 -2.89
C ILE A 58 -1.82 -14.55 -4.28
N MET A 59 -1.74 -15.79 -4.78
CA MET A 59 -2.33 -16.11 -6.09
C MET A 59 -3.83 -15.81 -6.11
N ARG A 60 -4.58 -16.12 -5.05
CA ARG A 60 -6.02 -15.82 -4.95
C ARG A 60 -6.31 -14.33 -4.93
N ILE A 61 -5.51 -13.53 -4.22
CA ILE A 61 -5.68 -12.07 -4.14
C ILE A 61 -5.55 -11.43 -5.52
N PHE A 62 -4.62 -11.93 -6.35
CA PHE A 62 -4.34 -11.38 -7.68
C PHE A 62 -4.97 -12.19 -8.82
N GLU A 63 -5.81 -13.18 -8.51
CA GLU A 63 -6.51 -13.98 -9.52
C GLU A 63 -7.61 -13.15 -10.19
N SER A 64 -7.44 -12.82 -11.47
CA SER A 64 -8.53 -12.34 -12.32
C SER A 64 -9.23 -13.53 -12.95
N ARG A 65 -10.47 -13.80 -12.56
CA ARG A 65 -11.25 -14.90 -13.12
C ARG A 65 -11.91 -14.46 -14.42
N PRO A 66 -11.76 -15.22 -15.52
CA PRO A 66 -12.53 -14.99 -16.73
C PRO A 66 -14.02 -14.95 -16.37
N THR A 67 -14.65 -13.81 -16.61
CA THR A 67 -16.10 -13.73 -16.54
C THR A 67 -16.61 -14.37 -17.82
N GLU A 68 -17.16 -15.60 -17.72
CA GLU A 68 -18.11 -16.03 -18.76
C GLU A 68 -19.13 -14.91 -18.90
N ALA A 69 -19.24 -14.33 -20.10
CA ALA A 69 -19.90 -13.07 -20.39
C ALA A 69 -21.25 -12.93 -19.65
N ARG A 70 -21.20 -12.40 -18.44
CA ARG A 70 -22.38 -12.09 -17.65
C ARG A 70 -22.92 -10.82 -18.27
N VAL A 71 -23.96 -10.98 -19.08
CA VAL A 71 -24.77 -9.90 -19.65
C VAL A 71 -24.91 -8.81 -18.58
N ALA A 72 -24.37 -7.64 -18.89
CA ALA A 72 -24.30 -6.52 -17.99
C ALA A 72 -25.71 -6.02 -17.64
N THR A 73 -26.30 -6.52 -16.57
CA THR A 73 -27.24 -5.71 -15.79
C THR A 73 -26.41 -4.80 -14.91
N ALA A 74 -25.92 -3.72 -15.52
CA ALA A 74 -25.31 -2.61 -14.83
C ALA A 74 -26.34 -1.98 -13.88
N ARG A 75 -26.40 -2.45 -12.63
CA ARG A 75 -26.82 -1.58 -11.54
C ARG A 75 -25.57 -0.89 -11.03
N ALA A 76 -25.22 0.20 -11.70
CA ALA A 76 -24.20 1.13 -11.21
C ALA A 76 -24.64 1.62 -9.83
N THR A 77 -24.11 1.03 -8.77
CA THR A 77 -24.10 1.67 -7.46
C THR A 77 -23.20 2.88 -7.58
N PRO A 78 -23.70 4.11 -7.37
CA PRO A 78 -22.84 5.29 -7.38
C PRO A 78 -21.78 5.11 -6.30
N ALA A 79 -20.50 5.26 -6.70
CA ALA A 79 -19.39 5.27 -5.77
C ALA A 79 -19.66 6.30 -4.66
N PRO A 80 -19.34 6.01 -3.38
CA PRO A 80 -19.53 6.98 -2.31
C PRO A 80 -18.67 8.21 -2.61
N ARG A 81 -19.34 9.31 -2.95
CA ARG A 81 -18.73 10.63 -3.10
C ARG A 81 -18.01 10.93 -1.79
N ARG A 82 -16.69 11.10 -1.84
CA ARG A 82 -15.83 11.46 -0.71
C ARG A 82 -16.46 12.65 0.02
N GLN A 83 -17.12 12.39 1.14
CA GLN A 83 -17.59 13.44 2.03
C GLN A 83 -16.34 14.04 2.66
N VAL A 84 -16.08 15.31 2.35
CA VAL A 84 -15.11 16.10 3.10
C VAL A 84 -15.69 16.22 4.50
N VAL A 85 -15.15 15.44 5.44
CA VAL A 85 -15.43 15.62 6.86
C VAL A 85 -15.01 17.03 7.19
N ALA A 86 -15.97 17.89 7.55
CA ALA A 86 -15.69 19.20 8.08
C ALA A 86 -14.95 19.00 9.41
N ILE A 87 -13.63 19.17 9.37
CA ILE A 87 -12.81 19.23 10.57
C ILE A 87 -13.30 20.47 11.33
N ALA A 88 -13.76 20.27 12.57
CA ALA A 88 -14.11 21.35 13.46
C ALA A 88 -12.92 22.33 13.52
N THR A 89 -13.16 23.56 13.08
CA THR A 89 -12.16 24.62 12.98
C THR A 89 -11.69 24.98 14.39
N VAL A 90 -10.55 24.46 14.80
CA VAL A 90 -9.76 25.12 15.85
C VAL A 90 -9.29 26.46 15.28
N SER A 91 -9.57 27.54 16.00
CA SER A 91 -9.24 28.92 15.64
C SER A 91 -7.72 29.07 15.50
N ALA A 92 -7.20 28.87 14.30
CA ALA A 92 -5.79 29.09 13.99
C ALA A 92 -5.56 30.59 13.77
N THR A 93 -4.62 31.17 14.52
CA THR A 93 -4.15 32.54 14.29
C THR A 93 -3.54 32.65 12.88
N PRO A 94 -3.95 33.63 12.05
CA PRO A 94 -3.43 33.75 10.69
C PRO A 94 -1.96 34.15 10.72
N LEU A 95 -1.12 33.33 10.08
CA LEU A 95 0.29 33.66 9.86
C LEU A 95 0.38 34.83 8.88
N LYS A 96 1.08 35.89 9.27
CA LYS A 96 1.36 37.04 8.41
C LYS A 96 2.68 36.82 7.68
N ALA A 97 2.65 36.91 6.35
CA ALA A 97 3.86 36.84 5.54
C ALA A 97 4.84 37.96 5.95
N ARG A 98 6.11 37.61 6.16
CA ARG A 98 7.18 38.60 6.40
C ARG A 98 7.56 39.26 5.09
N THR A 99 7.64 40.60 5.09
CA THR A 99 8.05 41.39 3.93
C THR A 99 9.47 41.00 3.50
N PRO A 100 9.70 40.73 2.21
CA PRO A 100 11.02 40.36 1.70
C PRO A 100 12.04 41.49 1.94
N ARG A 101 13.25 41.10 2.35
CA ARG A 101 14.33 42.00 2.77
C ARG A 101 14.67 43.09 1.73
N ARG A 102 14.49 42.78 0.44
CA ARG A 102 14.73 43.70 -0.67
C ARG A 102 13.82 44.93 -0.66
N ALA A 103 12.58 44.79 -0.19
CA ALA A 103 11.65 45.91 -0.10
C ALA A 103 12.02 46.89 1.02
N GLN A 104 12.73 46.45 2.07
CA GLN A 104 13.16 47.34 3.15
C GLN A 104 14.34 48.25 2.76
N GLN A 105 15.23 47.81 1.86
CA GLN A 105 16.38 48.61 1.43
C GLN A 105 15.97 49.83 0.60
N HIS A 106 14.87 49.74 -0.15
CA HIS A 106 14.35 50.87 -0.93
C HIS A 106 13.76 51.99 -0.06
N GLN A 107 13.27 51.65 1.14
CA GLN A 107 12.66 52.62 2.06
C GLN A 107 13.73 53.41 2.84
N SER A 108 14.90 52.82 3.06
CA SER A 108 16.05 53.49 3.68
C SER A 108 16.74 54.51 2.76
N GLN A 109 16.55 54.42 1.43
CA GLN A 109 17.18 55.31 0.45
C GLN A 109 16.32 56.54 0.10
N SER A 110 15.03 56.56 0.47
CA SER A 110 14.15 57.73 0.25
C SER A 110 14.10 58.70 1.44
N ALA A 111 14.96 58.51 2.45
CA ALA A 111 15.07 59.36 3.64
C ALA A 111 16.47 60.01 3.78
N ALA A 112 17.14 60.28 2.64
CA ALA A 112 18.36 61.07 2.55
C ALA A 112 18.11 62.32 1.69
#